data_AF-D4GHK0-F1
#
_entry.id   AF-D4GHK0-F1
#
_cell.length_a   1.000
_cell.length_b   1.000
_cell.length_c   1.000
_cell.angle_alpha   90.00
_cell.angle_beta   90.00
_cell.angle_gamma   90.00
#
_symmetry.space_group_name_H-M   'P 1'
#
loop_
_entity.id
_entity.type
_entity.pdbx_description
1 polymer ?
#
loop_
_entity_poly.entity_id
_entity_poly.type
_entity_poly.pdbx_seq_one_letter_code
_entity_poly.pdbx_strand_id
1 'polypeptide(L)'
;MAGEVVINEQRYNYYQHTYEGFQLFSATAVGNASHAILAEILLDGASVPTARNIIVGDSVEQVQKAYGPGKEDNSDNQHWLIYKMGEKQLMFEIDQQKVSHIMLNTTMSAEQHEVSADQAIALATNAIHTYHLTALDDQCLRYDLDDTSEKAFYIITVREDNHDVSCGGDPDISPRLFDIKVARDNTQILTNADNADGDYRSLVPPATNNQ
;
A
#
# COMPACT_ATOMS: atom_id res chain seq x y z
N MET A 1 12.70 -18.83 7.78
CA MET A 1 13.11 -17.83 8.78
C MET A 1 14.44 -17.28 8.30
N ALA A 2 14.48 -16.00 7.96
CA ALA A 2 15.66 -15.35 7.37
C ALA A 2 16.61 -14.76 8.43
N GLY A 3 16.11 -14.53 9.66
CA GLY A 3 16.91 -14.06 10.79
C GLY A 3 16.08 -13.24 11.77
N GLU A 4 16.72 -12.81 12.85
CA GLU A 4 16.15 -11.86 13.82
C GLU A 4 16.95 -10.57 13.75
N VAL A 5 16.26 -9.42 13.69
CA VAL A 5 16.87 -8.09 13.63
C VAL A 5 16.26 -7.20 14.70
N VAL A 6 17.10 -6.36 15.33
CA VAL A 6 16.67 -5.35 16.30
C VAL A 6 16.74 -3.98 15.67
N ILE A 7 15.62 -3.26 15.63
CA ILE A 7 15.50 -1.92 15.08
C ILE A 7 14.82 -1.04 16.12
N ASN A 8 15.50 0.01 16.58
CA ASN A 8 15.02 0.92 17.63
C ASN A 8 14.48 0.16 18.86
N GLU A 9 15.27 -0.79 19.38
CA GLU A 9 14.93 -1.65 20.54
C GLU A 9 13.79 -2.65 20.31
N GLN A 10 13.05 -2.57 19.19
CA GLN A 10 12.05 -3.55 18.80
C GLN A 10 12.69 -4.72 18.05
N ARG A 11 12.38 -5.94 18.48
CA ARG A 11 12.83 -7.18 17.83
C ARG A 11 11.86 -7.58 16.72
N TYR A 12 12.39 -8.02 15.58
CA TYR A 12 11.64 -8.49 14.43
C TYR A 12 12.12 -9.86 13.94
N ASN A 13 11.17 -10.75 13.64
CA ASN A 13 11.43 -12.00 12.93
C ASN A 13 11.23 -11.77 11.44
N TYR A 14 12.25 -12.05 10.63
CA TYR A 14 12.19 -11.93 9.17
C TYR A 14 11.86 -13.27 8.50
N TYR A 15 11.06 -13.19 7.45
CA TYR A 15 10.65 -14.32 6.61
C TYR A 15 10.89 -13.95 5.16
N GLN A 16 11.54 -14.84 4.44
CA GLN A 16 11.76 -14.72 3.00
C GLN A 16 10.78 -15.62 2.27
N HIS A 17 10.20 -15.10 1.20
CA HIS A 17 9.29 -15.79 0.29
C HIS A 17 9.86 -15.64 -1.12
N THR A 18 10.01 -16.75 -1.84
CA THR A 18 10.64 -16.77 -3.16
C THR A 18 9.59 -17.06 -4.22
N TYR A 19 9.58 -16.25 -5.27
CA TYR A 19 8.71 -16.38 -6.44
C TYR A 19 9.54 -16.37 -7.71
N GLU A 20 8.91 -16.65 -8.85
CA GLU A 20 9.59 -16.52 -10.14
C GLU A 20 9.90 -15.04 -10.44
N GLY A 21 11.20 -14.71 -10.48
CA GLY A 21 11.71 -13.38 -10.83
C GLY A 21 11.70 -12.34 -9.70
N PHE A 22 11.28 -12.71 -8.48
CA PHE A 22 11.41 -11.85 -7.31
C PHE A 22 11.42 -12.59 -5.96
N GLN A 23 11.94 -11.91 -4.95
CA GLN A 23 11.93 -12.31 -3.56
C GLN A 23 11.22 -11.26 -2.72
N LEU A 24 10.46 -11.71 -1.72
CA LEU A 24 9.71 -10.86 -0.82
C LEU A 24 10.14 -11.16 0.62
N PHE A 25 10.52 -10.13 1.35
CA PHE A 25 10.90 -10.24 2.75
C PHE A 25 9.82 -9.58 3.61
N SER A 26 9.26 -10.34 4.53
CA SER A 26 8.33 -9.83 5.53
C SER A 26 8.94 -9.89 6.92
N ALA A 27 8.53 -8.97 7.80
CA ALA A 27 8.99 -8.89 9.18
C ALA A 27 7.81 -8.81 10.14
N THR A 28 7.84 -9.57 11.23
CA THR A 28 6.85 -9.47 12.31
C THR A 28 7.53 -9.06 13.60
N ALA A 29 6.98 -8.09 14.32
CA ALA A 29 7.47 -7.71 15.64
C ALA A 29 7.32 -8.89 16.61
N VAL A 30 8.38 -9.19 17.37
CA VAL A 30 8.34 -10.21 18.42
C VAL A 30 7.34 -9.77 19.50
N GLY A 31 6.38 -10.65 19.81
CA GLY A 31 5.27 -10.35 20.72
C GLY A 31 3.99 -9.85 20.03
N ASN A 32 4.06 -9.47 18.75
CA ASN A 32 2.90 -9.08 17.93
C ASN A 32 2.98 -9.76 16.55
N ALA A 33 2.85 -11.09 16.53
CA ALA A 33 3.05 -11.93 15.35
C ALA A 33 1.92 -11.85 14.31
N SER A 34 0.80 -11.19 14.63
CA SER A 34 -0.36 -11.07 13.73
C SER A 34 -0.13 -10.09 12.58
N HIS A 35 0.94 -9.30 12.62
CA HIS A 35 1.15 -8.17 11.71
C HIS A 35 2.50 -8.28 11.00
N ALA A 36 2.48 -8.94 9.84
CA ALA A 36 3.64 -9.00 8.96
C ALA A 36 3.74 -7.70 8.15
N ILE A 37 4.88 -7.03 8.25
CA ILE A 37 5.21 -5.84 7.49
C ILE A 37 6.03 -6.26 6.27
N LEU A 38 5.78 -5.67 5.11
CA LEU A 38 6.65 -5.81 3.95
C LEU A 38 7.95 -5.06 4.21
N ALA A 39 9.03 -5.78 4.46
CA ALA A 39 10.34 -5.21 4.70
C ALA A 39 11.05 -4.89 3.38
N GLU A 40 11.05 -5.83 2.44
CA GLU A 40 11.78 -5.68 1.18
C GLU A 40 11.13 -6.47 0.04
N ILE A 41 11.22 -5.94 -1.18
CA ILE A 41 11.04 -6.70 -2.42
C ILE A 41 12.34 -6.59 -3.22
N LEU A 42 12.89 -7.72 -3.64
CA LEU A 42 14.04 -7.78 -4.54
C LEU A 42 13.60 -8.40 -5.87
N LEU A 43 13.73 -7.65 -6.96
CA LEU A 43 13.54 -8.13 -8.33
C LEU A 43 14.91 -8.47 -8.92
N ASP A 44 15.08 -9.75 -9.25
CA ASP A 44 16.27 -10.32 -9.87
C ASP A 44 15.99 -10.83 -11.30
N GLY A 45 14.71 -10.96 -11.69
CA GLY A 45 14.28 -11.40 -13.01
C GLY A 45 13.75 -10.29 -13.93
N ALA A 46 14.04 -10.40 -15.23
CA ALA A 46 13.57 -9.47 -16.26
C ALA A 46 12.06 -9.54 -16.55
N SER A 47 11.32 -10.47 -15.94
CA SER A 47 9.89 -10.71 -16.18
C SER A 47 8.96 -9.86 -15.30
N VAL A 48 9.47 -9.22 -14.25
CA VAL A 48 8.66 -8.48 -13.27
C VAL A 48 8.91 -6.97 -13.42
N PRO A 49 7.95 -6.21 -13.99
CA PRO A 49 8.12 -4.77 -14.12
C PRO A 49 7.77 -4.02 -12.84
N THR A 50 8.45 -2.90 -12.63
CA THR A 50 7.96 -1.85 -11.73
C THR A 50 6.68 -1.21 -12.28
N ALA A 51 5.97 -0.43 -11.45
CA ALA A 51 4.74 0.26 -11.86
C ALA A 51 4.92 1.24 -13.04
N ARG A 52 6.16 1.66 -13.33
CA ARG A 52 6.50 2.50 -14.50
C ARG A 52 7.19 1.71 -15.62
N ASN A 53 6.98 0.39 -15.67
CA ASN A 53 7.46 -0.52 -16.71
C ASN A 53 8.99 -0.58 -16.86
N ILE A 54 9.74 -0.38 -15.76
CA ILE A 54 11.18 -0.69 -15.73
C ILE A 54 11.38 -2.11 -15.24
N ILE A 55 12.24 -2.87 -15.93
CA ILE A 55 12.65 -4.24 -15.61
C ILE A 55 14.17 -4.35 -15.44
N VAL A 56 14.63 -5.46 -14.86
CA VAL A 56 16.06 -5.85 -14.89
C VAL A 56 16.54 -5.93 -16.35
N GLY A 57 17.68 -5.30 -16.64
CA GLY A 57 18.29 -5.21 -17.96
C GLY A 57 18.02 -3.91 -18.74
N ASP A 58 17.06 -3.09 -18.31
CA ASP A 58 16.83 -1.76 -18.89
C ASP A 58 18.03 -0.83 -18.64
N SER A 59 18.20 0.18 -19.51
CA SER A 59 19.29 1.14 -19.37
C SER A 59 19.02 2.19 -18.30
N VAL A 60 20.09 2.78 -17.75
CA VAL A 60 19.97 3.88 -16.77
C VAL A 60 19.17 5.06 -17.34
N GLU A 61 19.27 5.34 -18.64
CA GLU A 61 18.51 6.42 -19.29
C GLU A 61 17.01 6.13 -19.29
N GLN A 62 16.60 4.87 -19.44
CA GLN A 62 15.19 4.48 -19.33
C GLN A 62 14.68 4.72 -17.91
N VAL A 63 15.47 4.33 -16.90
CA VAL A 63 15.14 4.59 -15.49
C VAL A 63 14.98 6.08 -15.24
N GLN A 64 15.95 6.88 -15.66
CA GLN A 64 15.93 8.34 -15.46
C GLN A 64 14.80 9.02 -16.21
N LYS A 65 14.41 8.51 -17.38
CA LYS A 65 13.22 8.98 -18.11
C LYS A 65 11.92 8.66 -17.36
N ALA A 66 11.84 7.51 -16.70
CA ALA A 66 10.63 7.07 -15.99
C ALA A 66 10.51 7.68 -14.58
N TYR A 67 11.62 7.87 -13.86
CA TYR A 67 11.62 8.25 -12.45
C TYR A 67 12.33 9.58 -12.15
N GLY A 68 13.03 10.17 -13.12
CA GLY A 68 13.88 11.35 -12.92
C GLY A 68 15.32 10.99 -12.51
N PRO A 69 16.17 11.97 -12.18
CA PRO A 69 17.62 11.75 -12.02
C PRO A 69 18.01 10.80 -10.89
N GLY A 70 17.19 10.66 -9.83
CA GLY A 70 17.50 9.82 -8.67
C GLY A 70 18.66 10.36 -7.82
N LYS A 71 18.89 9.77 -6.65
CA LYS A 71 20.09 9.99 -5.83
C LYS A 71 21.05 8.84 -6.06
N GLU A 72 22.28 9.14 -6.45
CA GLU A 72 23.32 8.11 -6.58
C GLU A 72 23.91 7.72 -5.21
N ASP A 73 24.17 6.43 -5.04
CA ASP A 73 24.95 5.86 -3.95
C ASP A 73 25.95 4.86 -4.54
N ASN A 74 27.23 5.05 -4.23
CA ASN A 74 28.33 4.23 -4.74
C ASN A 74 29.07 3.49 -3.61
N SER A 75 28.38 3.23 -2.50
CA SER A 75 28.91 2.46 -1.37
C SER A 75 29.03 0.97 -1.68
N ASP A 76 29.87 0.26 -0.93
CA ASP A 76 30.02 -1.20 -0.99
C ASP A 76 30.32 -1.81 -2.37
N ASN A 77 30.99 -1.04 -3.24
CA ASN A 77 31.27 -1.39 -4.64
C ASN A 77 30.01 -1.65 -5.50
N GLN A 78 28.87 -1.14 -5.06
CA GLN A 78 27.61 -1.17 -5.80
C GLN A 78 27.27 0.24 -6.24
N HIS A 79 26.66 0.38 -7.41
CA HIS A 79 26.16 1.66 -7.90
C HIS A 79 24.64 1.63 -7.88
N TRP A 80 24.03 2.44 -7.02
CA TRP A 80 22.60 2.50 -6.82
C TRP A 80 22.04 3.83 -7.26
N LEU A 81 20.88 3.77 -7.92
CA LEU A 81 20.01 4.92 -8.15
C LEU A 81 18.79 4.85 -7.24
N ILE A 82 18.70 5.79 -6.29
CA ILE A 82 17.75 5.75 -5.17
C ILE A 82 16.66 6.80 -5.33
N TYR A 83 15.41 6.37 -5.12
CA TYR A 83 14.21 7.20 -5.13
C TYR A 83 13.45 7.02 -3.81
N LYS A 84 13.41 8.08 -2.99
CA LYS A 84 12.68 8.07 -1.72
C LYS A 84 11.19 8.33 -1.93
N MET A 85 10.35 7.46 -1.37
CA MET A 85 8.89 7.48 -1.43
C MET A 85 8.32 7.37 -0.01
N GLY A 86 8.46 8.44 0.77
CA GLY A 86 8.10 8.44 2.19
C GLY A 86 9.01 7.51 3.01
N GLU A 87 8.41 6.50 3.63
CA GLU A 87 9.11 5.44 4.38
C GLU A 87 9.73 4.38 3.47
N LYS A 88 9.34 4.34 2.19
CA LYS A 88 9.88 3.38 1.21
C LYS A 88 10.98 4.01 0.38
N GLN A 89 11.88 3.17 -0.12
CA GLN A 89 12.91 3.55 -1.07
C GLN A 89 12.92 2.55 -2.22
N LEU A 90 12.76 3.04 -3.44
CA LEU A 90 12.96 2.27 -4.66
C LEU A 90 14.39 2.49 -5.14
N MET A 91 15.12 1.41 -5.36
CA MET A 91 16.54 1.42 -5.65
C MET A 91 16.81 0.56 -6.88
N PHE A 92 17.61 1.08 -7.80
CA PHE A 92 18.07 0.34 -8.98
C PHE A 92 19.58 0.18 -8.89
N GLU A 93 20.06 -1.06 -8.82
CA GLU A 93 21.50 -1.31 -8.95
C GLU A 93 21.86 -1.21 -10.43
N ILE A 94 22.93 -0.49 -10.73
CA ILE A 94 23.39 -0.20 -12.08
C ILE A 94 24.74 -0.90 -12.29
N ASP A 95 24.75 -1.93 -13.14
CA ASP A 95 25.97 -2.56 -13.64
C ASP A 95 26.04 -2.38 -15.17
N GLN A 96 27.21 -1.98 -15.67
CA GLN A 96 27.44 -1.74 -17.10
C GLN A 96 26.34 -0.86 -17.78
N GLN A 97 25.91 0.21 -17.10
CA GLN A 97 24.85 1.15 -17.54
C GLN A 97 23.46 0.52 -17.66
N LYS A 98 23.25 -0.65 -17.06
CA LYS A 98 21.97 -1.36 -17.05
C LYS A 98 21.56 -1.71 -15.63
N VAL A 99 20.25 -1.87 -15.45
CA VAL A 99 19.69 -2.34 -14.18
C VAL A 99 20.08 -3.81 -13.97
N SER A 100 20.82 -4.10 -12.91
CA SER A 100 21.15 -5.47 -12.48
C SER A 100 20.13 -6.01 -11.47
N HIS A 101 19.68 -5.17 -10.54
CA HIS A 101 18.67 -5.51 -9.54
C HIS A 101 17.76 -4.32 -9.26
N ILE A 102 16.51 -4.60 -8.86
CA ILE A 102 15.57 -3.58 -8.39
C ILE A 102 15.15 -3.95 -6.98
N MET A 103 15.27 -3.01 -6.05
CA MET A 103 14.92 -3.22 -4.65
C MET A 103 13.90 -2.18 -4.21
N LEU A 104 12.83 -2.63 -3.56
CA LEU A 104 11.94 -1.77 -2.78
C LEU A 104 12.16 -2.08 -1.30
N ASN A 105 12.75 -1.16 -0.56
CA ASN A 105 12.96 -1.30 0.87
C ASN A 105 11.96 -0.43 1.64
N THR A 106 11.40 -0.95 2.73
CA THR A 106 10.60 -0.19 3.69
C THR A 106 11.44 0.09 4.92
N THR A 107 11.60 1.37 5.25
CA THR A 107 12.25 1.80 6.49
C THR A 107 11.40 1.31 7.66
N MET A 108 11.89 0.29 8.35
CA MET A 108 11.23 -0.19 9.57
C MET A 108 11.49 0.82 10.68
N SER A 109 10.43 1.42 11.22
CA SER A 109 10.50 2.22 12.44
C SER A 109 9.78 1.47 13.56
N ALA A 110 10.20 1.68 14.81
CA ALA A 110 9.51 1.10 15.97
C ALA A 110 8.11 1.69 16.19
N GLU A 111 7.81 2.81 15.53
CA GLU A 111 6.45 3.32 15.41
C GLU A 111 5.82 2.60 14.22
N GLN A 112 5.02 1.56 14.51
CA GLN A 112 3.97 1.16 13.57
C GLN A 112 3.13 2.42 13.34
N HIS A 113 3.38 3.13 12.24
CA HIS A 113 2.63 4.34 11.94
C HIS A 113 1.18 3.92 11.73
N GLU A 114 0.31 4.39 12.61
CA GLU A 114 -1.12 4.32 12.36
C GLU A 114 -1.38 4.93 10.98
N VAL A 115 -2.28 4.33 10.20
CA VAL A 115 -2.71 4.94 8.94
C VAL A 115 -3.24 6.32 9.24
N SER A 116 -2.84 7.32 8.45
CA SER A 116 -3.41 8.65 8.57
C SER A 116 -4.88 8.65 8.11
N ALA A 117 -5.61 9.71 8.46
CA ALA A 117 -6.96 9.95 7.95
C ALA A 117 -7.03 9.87 6.41
N ASP A 118 -6.09 10.50 5.71
CA ASP A 118 -6.03 10.48 4.25
C ASP A 118 -5.72 9.08 3.69
N GLN A 119 -4.86 8.32 4.36
CA GLN A 119 -4.58 6.93 3.98
C GLN A 119 -5.80 6.03 4.20
N ALA A 120 -6.55 6.26 5.28
CA ALA A 120 -7.78 5.53 5.54
C ALA A 120 -8.84 5.78 4.44
N ILE A 121 -9.00 7.03 3.98
CA ILE A 121 -9.87 7.36 2.85
C ILE A 121 -9.38 6.66 1.58
N ALA A 122 -8.09 6.73 1.26
CA ALA A 122 -7.54 6.05 0.08
C ALA A 122 -7.73 4.53 0.10
N LEU A 123 -7.60 3.90 1.28
CA LEU A 123 -7.87 2.47 1.47
C LEU A 123 -9.36 2.15 1.29
N ALA A 124 -10.25 3.00 1.79
CA ALA A 124 -11.70 2.86 1.60
C ALA A 124 -12.08 2.99 0.11
N THR A 125 -11.57 4.00 -0.60
CA THR A 125 -11.79 4.16 -2.05
C THR A 125 -11.29 2.93 -2.82
N ASN A 126 -10.08 2.45 -2.54
CA ASN A 126 -9.57 1.24 -3.18
C ASN A 126 -10.43 0.00 -2.88
N ALA A 127 -10.93 -0.13 -1.65
CA ALA A 127 -11.84 -1.21 -1.28
C ALA A 127 -13.17 -1.12 -2.05
N ILE A 128 -13.73 0.09 -2.23
CA ILE A 128 -14.94 0.31 -3.03
C ILE A 128 -14.76 -0.20 -4.45
N HIS A 129 -13.64 0.13 -5.11
CA HIS A 129 -13.34 -0.37 -6.45
C HIS A 129 -13.12 -1.87 -6.49
N THR A 130 -12.27 -2.38 -5.59
CA THR A 130 -11.86 -3.78 -5.59
C THR A 130 -13.03 -4.71 -5.34
N TYR A 131 -13.95 -4.31 -4.45
CA TYR A 131 -15.10 -5.11 -4.05
C TYR A 131 -16.41 -4.68 -4.71
N HIS A 132 -16.37 -3.71 -5.62
CA HIS A 132 -17.53 -3.16 -6.32
C HIS A 132 -18.70 -2.81 -5.37
N LEU A 133 -18.40 -2.09 -4.28
CA LEU A 133 -19.38 -1.79 -3.21
C LEU A 133 -20.47 -0.80 -3.64
N THR A 134 -20.29 -0.12 -4.77
CA THR A 134 -21.29 0.73 -5.42
C THR A 134 -21.05 0.73 -6.92
N ALA A 135 -22.07 1.12 -7.69
CA ALA A 135 -21.99 1.32 -9.13
C ALA A 135 -21.65 2.78 -9.52
N LEU A 136 -21.61 3.70 -8.55
CA LEU A 136 -21.28 5.10 -8.78
C LEU A 136 -19.77 5.29 -9.01
N ASP A 137 -19.43 6.22 -9.88
CA ASP A 137 -18.04 6.67 -10.08
C ASP A 137 -17.55 7.50 -8.88
N ASP A 138 -16.24 7.53 -8.64
CA ASP A 138 -15.65 8.22 -7.48
C ASP A 138 -16.02 9.69 -7.37
N GLN A 139 -16.15 10.37 -8.52
CA GLN A 139 -16.54 11.78 -8.58
C GLN A 139 -17.96 12.03 -8.06
N CYS A 140 -18.76 10.97 -7.96
CA CYS A 140 -20.12 10.98 -7.43
C CYS A 140 -20.18 10.46 -5.99
N LEU A 141 -19.04 10.32 -5.32
CA LEU A 141 -18.94 9.86 -3.95
C LEU A 141 -18.38 10.95 -3.05
N ARG A 142 -19.01 11.13 -1.88
CA ARG A 142 -18.50 11.94 -0.78
C ARG A 142 -18.16 11.06 0.41
N TYR A 143 -17.08 11.40 1.09
CA TYR A 143 -16.60 10.70 2.28
C TYR A 143 -16.70 11.60 3.51
N ASP A 144 -17.48 11.19 4.50
CA ASP A 144 -17.48 11.81 5.83
C ASP A 144 -16.65 10.94 6.77
N LEU A 145 -15.55 11.49 7.30
CA LEU A 145 -14.63 10.79 8.20
C LEU A 145 -14.98 11.05 9.67
N ASP A 146 -15.07 9.99 10.45
CA ASP A 146 -15.08 10.01 11.91
C ASP A 146 -13.87 9.26 12.44
N ASP A 147 -12.95 10.01 13.05
CA ASP A 147 -11.73 9.53 13.66
C ASP A 147 -11.81 9.55 15.20
N THR A 148 -12.98 9.82 15.78
CA THR A 148 -13.15 10.02 17.22
C THR A 148 -13.97 8.93 17.90
N SER A 149 -14.93 8.33 17.20
CA SER A 149 -15.87 7.38 17.80
C SER A 149 -15.22 6.06 18.21
N GLU A 150 -14.24 5.56 17.45
CA GLU A 150 -13.56 4.30 17.73
C GLU A 150 -12.05 4.46 17.69
N LYS A 151 -11.38 4.27 18.84
CA LYS A 151 -9.92 4.43 18.94
C LYS A 151 -9.13 3.52 18.00
N ALA A 152 -9.67 2.36 17.64
CA ALA A 152 -9.00 1.40 16.76
C ALA A 152 -9.31 1.60 15.28
N PHE A 153 -10.31 2.42 14.93
CA PHE A 153 -10.81 2.53 13.55
C PHE A 153 -11.00 3.99 13.12
N TYR A 154 -10.79 4.22 11.84
CA TYR A 154 -11.44 5.31 11.11
C TYR A 154 -12.78 4.81 10.59
N ILE A 155 -13.86 5.52 10.87
CA ILE A 155 -15.18 5.23 10.31
C ILE A 155 -15.44 6.21 9.18
N ILE A 156 -15.65 5.70 7.97
CA ILE A 156 -15.85 6.50 6.77
C ILE A 156 -17.27 6.23 6.28
N THR A 157 -18.13 7.24 6.39
CA THR A 157 -19.48 7.19 5.82
C THR A 157 -19.40 7.60 4.36
N VAL A 158 -19.81 6.70 3.47
CA VAL A 158 -19.86 6.92 2.02
C VAL A 158 -21.25 7.42 1.64
N ARG A 159 -21.29 8.52 0.90
CA ARG A 159 -22.52 9.17 0.43
C ARG A 159 -22.44 9.47 -1.06
N GLU A 160 -23.58 9.70 -1.68
CA GLU A 160 -23.61 10.27 -3.03
C GLU A 160 -23.21 11.75 -2.99
N ASP A 161 -22.48 12.18 -4.01
CA ASP A 161 -22.23 13.57 -4.34
C ASP A 161 -22.88 13.90 -5.67
N ASN A 162 -23.92 14.73 -5.62
CA ASN A 162 -24.76 15.07 -6.76
C ASN A 162 -24.46 16.48 -7.32
N HIS A 163 -23.35 17.11 -6.89
CA HIS A 163 -22.97 18.44 -7.35
C HIS A 163 -22.47 18.44 -8.81
N ASP A 164 -21.93 17.32 -9.29
CA ASP A 164 -21.58 17.18 -10.70
C ASP A 164 -22.82 16.75 -11.52
N VAL A 165 -23.04 17.43 -12.64
CA VAL A 165 -24.17 17.17 -13.54
C VAL A 165 -24.20 15.75 -14.10
N SER A 166 -23.05 15.07 -14.15
CA SER A 166 -22.92 13.68 -14.60
C SER A 166 -23.41 12.65 -13.57
N CYS A 167 -23.38 13.00 -12.28
CA CYS A 167 -23.82 12.12 -11.18
C CYS A 167 -25.34 12.05 -11.06
N GLY A 168 -26.03 13.09 -11.55
CA GLY A 168 -27.49 13.21 -11.46
C GLY A 168 -27.95 13.43 -10.02
N GLY A 169 -29.27 13.58 -9.83
CA GLY A 169 -29.84 13.83 -8.50
C GLY A 169 -29.92 15.31 -8.12
N ASP A 170 -30.38 15.56 -6.90
CA ASP A 170 -30.50 16.89 -6.31
C ASP A 170 -29.17 17.23 -5.60
N PRO A 171 -28.47 18.32 -5.98
CA PRO A 171 -27.19 18.69 -5.38
C PRO A 171 -27.27 18.97 -3.88
N ASP A 172 -28.45 19.35 -3.38
CA ASP A 172 -28.67 19.62 -1.95
C ASP A 172 -28.93 18.34 -1.13
N ILE A 173 -28.99 17.17 -1.79
CA ILE A 173 -29.27 15.88 -1.15
C ILE A 173 -28.05 14.96 -1.33
N SER A 174 -27.52 14.47 -0.20
CA SER A 174 -26.39 13.52 -0.16
C SER A 174 -26.81 12.25 0.62
N PRO A 175 -27.53 11.32 -0.04
CA PRO A 175 -27.97 10.06 0.57
C PRO A 175 -26.77 9.26 1.08
N ARG A 176 -26.93 8.66 2.27
CA ARG A 176 -25.95 7.70 2.81
C ARG A 176 -26.08 6.39 2.06
N LEU A 177 -24.94 5.86 1.59
CA LEU A 177 -24.86 4.55 0.96
C LEU A 177 -24.54 3.49 2.01
N PHE A 178 -23.37 3.57 2.64
CA PHE A 178 -22.86 2.62 3.63
C PHE A 178 -21.67 3.22 4.38
N ASP A 179 -21.14 2.48 5.34
CA ASP A 179 -19.90 2.82 6.04
C ASP A 179 -18.79 1.81 5.72
N ILE A 180 -17.56 2.30 5.80
CA ILE A 180 -16.35 1.49 5.82
C ILE A 180 -15.60 1.81 7.11
N LYS A 181 -15.16 0.79 7.84
CA LYS A 181 -14.20 0.95 8.93
C LYS A 181 -12.83 0.52 8.46
N VAL A 182 -11.82 1.35 8.67
CA VAL A 182 -10.42 1.03 8.40
C VAL A 182 -9.67 1.01 9.73
N ALA A 183 -9.07 -0.12 10.09
CA ALA A 183 -8.30 -0.24 11.30
C ALA A 183 -7.08 0.70 11.23
N ARG A 184 -6.77 1.39 12.33
CA ARG A 184 -5.65 2.34 12.40
C ARG A 184 -4.30 1.65 12.18
N ASP A 185 -4.19 0.38 12.48
CA ASP A 185 -3.02 -0.45 12.20
C ASP A 185 -3.03 -1.06 10.77
N ASN A 186 -4.00 -0.69 9.92
CA ASN A 186 -4.22 -1.19 8.56
C ASN A 186 -4.52 -2.69 8.47
N THR A 187 -4.99 -3.32 9.55
CA THR A 187 -5.13 -4.79 9.60
C THR A 187 -6.47 -5.29 9.09
N GLN A 188 -7.48 -4.41 9.13
CA GLN A 188 -8.84 -4.79 8.86
C GLN A 188 -9.59 -3.67 8.15
N ILE A 189 -10.37 -4.07 7.14
CA ILE A 189 -11.37 -3.23 6.52
C ILE A 189 -12.72 -3.91 6.71
N LEU A 190 -13.67 -3.19 7.31
CA LEU A 190 -15.04 -3.66 7.49
C LEU A 190 -16.00 -2.80 6.69
N THR A 191 -17.12 -3.36 6.25
CA THR A 191 -18.20 -2.59 5.63
C THR A 191 -19.57 -3.15 5.97
N ASN A 192 -20.58 -2.29 5.98
CA ASN A 192 -21.99 -2.68 6.02
C ASN A 192 -22.71 -2.45 4.67
N ALA A 193 -21.98 -2.21 3.58
CA ALA A 193 -22.53 -2.20 2.22
C ALA A 193 -23.38 -3.45 1.98
N ASP A 194 -24.52 -3.34 1.28
CA ASP A 194 -25.44 -4.47 0.99
C ASP A 194 -26.01 -5.22 2.20
N ASN A 195 -25.81 -4.73 3.42
CA ASN A 195 -26.37 -5.33 4.64
C ASN A 195 -27.51 -4.49 5.18
N ALA A 196 -28.75 -4.98 4.99
CA ALA A 196 -29.96 -4.31 5.44
C ALA A 196 -30.04 -4.15 6.97
N ASP A 197 -29.37 -5.02 7.73
CA ASP A 197 -29.34 -4.98 9.19
C ASP A 197 -28.26 -4.02 9.72
N GLY A 198 -27.37 -3.53 8.84
CA GLY A 198 -26.30 -2.60 9.18
C GLY A 198 -25.06 -3.25 9.81
N ASP A 199 -25.04 -4.59 9.95
CA ASP A 199 -23.90 -5.31 10.52
C ASP A 199 -22.68 -5.24 9.59
N TYR A 200 -21.52 -5.01 10.22
CA TYR A 200 -20.24 -4.97 9.52
C TYR A 200 -19.75 -6.37 9.17
N ARG A 201 -19.42 -6.58 7.90
CA ARG A 201 -18.63 -7.72 7.43
C ARG A 201 -17.18 -7.31 7.18
N SER A 202 -16.24 -8.23 7.38
CA SER A 202 -14.87 -8.00 6.95
C SER A 202 -14.79 -8.10 5.44
N LEU A 203 -14.27 -7.05 4.82
CA LEU A 203 -13.59 -7.21 3.55
C LEU A 203 -12.27 -7.87 3.91
N VAL A 204 -12.00 -9.06 3.38
CA VAL A 204 -10.64 -9.60 3.46
C VAL A 204 -9.78 -8.48 2.82
N PRO A 205 -8.79 -7.88 3.49
CA PRO A 205 -7.81 -7.09 2.75
C PRO A 205 -7.34 -8.00 1.62
N PRO A 206 -7.25 -7.57 0.35
CA PRO A 206 -6.83 -8.48 -0.71
C PRO A 206 -5.59 -9.19 -0.22
N ALA A 207 -5.73 -10.48 0.06
CA ALA A 207 -4.59 -11.31 0.32
C ALA A 207 -3.82 -11.17 -0.99
N THR A 208 -2.60 -10.69 -0.93
CA THR A 208 -1.63 -10.95 -1.99
C THR A 208 -1.31 -12.45 -1.96
N ASN A 209 -2.34 -13.25 -2.27
CA ASN A 209 -2.32 -14.68 -2.49
C ASN A 209 -2.76 -14.86 -3.94
N ASN A 210 -1.82 -14.71 -4.87
CA ASN A 210 -1.99 -15.33 -6.17
C ASN A 210 -1.39 -16.73 -6.07
N GLN A 211 -2.27 -17.73 -6.16
CA GLN A 211 -1.92 -19.09 -6.56
C GLN A 211 -1.41 -19.11 -7.99
#